data_AF-A0A7Z3CG80-F1
#
_entry.id   AF-A0A7Z3CG80-F1
#
_cell.length_a   1.000
_cell.length_b   1.000
_cell.length_c   1.000
_cell.angle_alpha   90.00
_cell.angle_beta   90.00
_cell.angle_gamma   90.00
#
_symmetry.space_group_name_H-M   'P 1'
#
loop_
_entity.id
_entity.type
_entity.pdbx_description
1 polymer ?
#
loop_
_entity_poly.entity_id
_entity_poly.type
_entity_poly.pdbx_seq_one_letter_code
_entity_poly.pdbx_strand_id
1 'polypeptide(L)'
;MTQSQPRGVRNRNPGNIDFNPRNDWQGQIGKEPGGRFAIFDTPENGIRALGKLLINYRGKDGMPGVGGQGIDTVLETISRWAPSSENDTQAYAAAVAKRIGVRPTDPINIKDPATLRGMVVGIIVHENGDNPYPDLVIDEGVRRALA
;
A
#
# COMPACT_ATOMS: atom_id res chain seq x y z
N MET A 1 -18.91 8.12 -22.59
CA MET A 1 -19.15 7.57 -21.24
C MET A 1 -18.07 8.12 -20.33
N THR A 2 -18.40 8.94 -19.35
CA THR A 2 -17.42 9.37 -18.33
C THR A 2 -17.09 8.17 -17.46
N GLN A 3 -15.87 7.64 -17.53
CA GLN A 3 -15.44 6.61 -16.57
C GLN A 3 -15.58 7.19 -15.16
N SER A 4 -16.34 6.50 -14.31
CA SER A 4 -16.39 6.82 -12.88
C SER A 4 -15.00 6.59 -12.31
N GLN A 5 -14.44 7.59 -11.64
CA GLN A 5 -13.14 7.51 -11.00
C GLN A 5 -13.12 6.35 -9.97
N PRO A 6 -12.04 5.55 -9.86
CA PRO A 6 -11.96 4.45 -8.91
C PRO A 6 -12.20 4.92 -7.46
N ARG A 7 -12.79 4.03 -6.64
CA ARG A 7 -13.15 4.32 -5.24
C ARG A 7 -11.96 4.84 -4.42
N GLY A 8 -10.80 4.19 -4.50
CA GLY A 8 -9.61 4.59 -3.75
C GLY A 8 -9.21 6.03 -4.07
N VAL A 9 -9.38 6.44 -5.32
CA VAL A 9 -9.09 7.80 -5.77
C VAL A 9 -10.12 8.80 -5.25
N ARG A 10 -11.42 8.47 -5.36
CA ARG A 10 -12.52 9.27 -4.79
C ARG A 10 -12.36 9.50 -3.29
N ASN A 11 -11.96 8.46 -2.55
CA ASN A 11 -11.82 8.51 -1.09
C ASN A 11 -10.46 9.07 -0.65
N ARG A 12 -9.59 9.46 -1.59
CA ARG A 12 -8.19 9.85 -1.34
C ARG A 12 -7.45 8.80 -0.50
N ASN A 13 -7.82 7.54 -0.71
CA ASN A 13 -7.33 6.35 -0.03
C ASN A 13 -6.82 5.36 -1.10
N PRO A 14 -5.65 5.62 -1.70
CA PRO A 14 -5.20 4.90 -2.89
C PRO A 14 -4.94 3.41 -2.66
N GLY A 15 -4.66 3.02 -1.41
CA GLY A 15 -4.50 1.63 -1.01
C GLY A 15 -5.81 0.94 -0.58
N ASN A 16 -6.97 1.60 -0.62
CA ASN A 16 -8.22 1.04 -0.07
C ASN A 16 -8.05 0.55 1.39
N ILE A 17 -7.42 1.36 2.24
CA ILE A 17 -7.27 1.06 3.68
C ILE A 17 -8.64 1.03 4.35
N ASP A 18 -8.93 -0.04 5.07
CA ASP A 18 -10.14 -0.15 5.89
C ASP A 18 -10.14 0.88 7.03
N PHE A 19 -11.28 1.51 7.24
CA PHE A 19 -11.51 2.37 8.39
C PHE A 19 -11.54 1.53 9.66
N ASN A 20 -10.75 1.94 10.64
CA ASN A 20 -10.78 1.37 11.98
C ASN A 20 -10.79 2.51 12.99
N PRO A 21 -11.77 2.58 13.91
CA PRO A 21 -11.86 3.67 14.88
C PRO A 21 -10.67 3.73 15.85
N ARG A 22 -9.85 2.68 15.93
CA ARG A 22 -8.61 2.66 16.71
C ARG A 22 -7.40 3.25 15.97
N ASN A 23 -7.52 3.46 14.66
CA ASN A 23 -6.47 4.07 13.85
C ASN A 23 -6.68 5.58 13.82
N ASP A 24 -5.74 6.34 14.38
CA ASP A 24 -5.72 7.80 14.33
C ASP A 24 -4.81 8.28 13.20
N TRP A 25 -5.22 8.00 11.96
CA TRP A 25 -4.45 8.44 10.80
C TRP A 25 -4.58 9.95 10.64
N GLN A 26 -3.45 10.66 10.59
CA GLN A 26 -3.40 12.04 10.16
C GLN A 26 -4.15 12.25 8.83
N GLY A 27 -5.13 13.15 8.83
CA GLY A 27 -5.94 13.47 7.66
C GLY A 27 -7.09 12.51 7.36
N GLN A 28 -7.32 11.47 8.18
CA GLN A 28 -8.53 10.65 8.06
C GLN A 28 -9.75 11.45 8.54
N ILE A 29 -10.71 11.65 7.64
CA ILE A 29 -11.92 12.46 7.89
C ILE A 29 -13.18 11.62 8.06
N GLY A 30 -13.09 10.30 7.89
CA GLY A 30 -14.19 9.39 8.17
C GLY A 30 -14.10 8.08 7.40
N LYS A 31 -15.28 7.47 7.22
CA LYS A 31 -15.49 6.20 6.51
C LYS A 31 -16.42 6.43 5.33
N GLU A 32 -16.22 5.68 4.25
CA GLU A 32 -17.14 5.64 3.12
C GLU A 32 -18.59 5.33 3.57
N PRO A 33 -19.59 6.13 3.16
CA PRO A 33 -20.99 5.85 3.44
C PRO A 33 -21.40 4.48 2.91
N GLY A 34 -21.94 3.62 3.79
CA GLY A 34 -22.30 2.23 3.45
C GLY A 34 -21.11 1.30 3.15
N GLY A 35 -19.88 1.79 3.28
CA GLY A 35 -18.65 1.04 3.01
C GLY A 35 -17.83 0.76 4.26
N ARG A 36 -16.64 0.20 4.02
CA ARG A 36 -15.64 -0.12 5.06
C ARG A 36 -14.37 0.73 4.99
N PHE A 37 -14.13 1.44 3.88
CA PHE A 37 -12.86 2.12 3.63
C PHE A 37 -12.78 3.49 4.30
N ALA A 38 -11.58 3.86 4.74
CA ALA A 38 -11.31 5.20 5.24
C ALA A 38 -11.37 6.25 4.11
N ILE A 39 -11.70 7.48 4.48
CA ILE A 39 -11.62 8.67 3.63
C ILE A 39 -10.56 9.61 4.20
N PHE A 40 -9.70 10.13 3.34
CA PHE A 40 -8.70 11.14 3.71
C PHE A 40 -9.04 12.53 3.13
N ASP A 41 -8.50 13.56 3.78
CA ASP A 41 -8.60 14.97 3.35
C ASP A 41 -7.80 15.25 2.07
N THR A 42 -6.69 14.52 1.87
CA THR A 42 -5.71 14.72 0.80
C THR A 42 -5.15 13.36 0.34
N PRO A 43 -4.81 13.19 -0.95
CA PRO A 43 -4.18 11.94 -1.42
C PRO A 43 -2.85 11.65 -0.73
N GLU A 44 -2.06 12.67 -0.41
CA GLU A 44 -0.78 12.56 0.29
C GLU A 44 -0.95 11.90 1.66
N ASN A 45 -2.04 12.20 2.38
CA ASN A 45 -2.33 11.57 3.67
C ASN A 45 -2.76 10.11 3.53
N GLY A 46 -3.51 9.75 2.48
CA GLY A 46 -3.81 8.36 2.15
C GLY A 46 -2.57 7.55 1.76
N ILE A 47 -1.68 8.14 0.94
CA ILE A 47 -0.40 7.53 0.53
C ILE A 47 0.53 7.39 1.73
N ARG A 48 0.60 8.40 2.60
CA ARG A 48 1.33 8.34 3.87
C ARG A 48 0.83 7.19 4.74
N ALA A 49 -0.48 7.04 4.90
CA ALA A 49 -1.07 5.95 5.69
C ALA A 49 -0.70 4.57 5.12
N LEU A 50 -0.78 4.42 3.79
CA LEU A 50 -0.30 3.23 3.09
C LEU A 50 1.18 2.96 3.38
N GLY A 51 2.06 3.94 3.19
CA GLY A 51 3.49 3.79 3.48
C GLY A 51 3.78 3.41 4.93
N LYS A 52 3.11 4.05 5.91
CA LYS A 52 3.25 3.72 7.34
C LYS A 52 2.80 2.28 7.64
N LEU A 53 1.74 1.79 7.00
CA LEU A 53 1.30 0.40 7.15
C LEU A 53 2.37 -0.59 6.66
N LEU A 54 2.95 -0.35 5.48
CA LEU A 54 3.98 -1.22 4.92
C LEU A 54 5.24 -1.24 5.80
N ILE A 55 5.67 -0.09 6.30
CA ILE A 55 6.79 0.00 7.25
C ILE A 55 6.48 -0.78 8.53
N ASN A 56 5.26 -0.65 9.07
CA ASN A 56 4.85 -1.32 10.30
C ASN A 56 4.77 -2.85 10.15
N TYR A 57 4.53 -3.37 8.94
CA TYR A 57 4.53 -4.81 8.69
C TYR A 57 5.89 -5.45 8.95
N ARG A 58 7.00 -4.72 8.77
CA ARG A 58 8.36 -5.20 9.07
C ARG A 58 8.48 -5.80 10.47
N GLY A 59 7.77 -5.24 11.46
CA GLY A 59 7.77 -5.72 12.84
C GLY A 59 6.82 -6.86 13.15
N LYS A 60 6.22 -7.49 12.13
CA LYS A 60 5.33 -8.66 12.25
C LYS A 60 6.03 -9.92 11.75
N ASP A 61 5.52 -11.07 12.18
CA ASP A 61 6.05 -12.37 11.80
C ASP A 61 5.95 -12.57 10.28
N GLY A 62 7.07 -13.02 9.71
CA GLY A 62 7.21 -13.37 8.31
C GLY A 62 6.72 -14.79 8.01
N MET A 63 6.87 -15.21 6.77
CA MET A 63 6.59 -16.57 6.32
C MET A 63 7.77 -17.50 6.64
N PRO A 64 7.53 -18.70 7.20
CA PRO A 64 8.60 -19.65 7.44
C PRO A 64 9.36 -20.02 6.16
N GLY A 65 10.69 -19.84 6.16
CA GLY A 65 11.55 -20.19 5.04
C GLY A 65 11.54 -19.19 3.87
N VAL A 66 10.91 -18.03 4.03
CA VAL A 66 10.92 -16.93 3.06
C VAL A 66 11.59 -15.73 3.72
N GLY A 67 12.48 -15.06 3.00
CA GLY A 67 13.11 -13.84 3.51
C GLY A 67 13.96 -14.05 4.76
N GLY A 68 14.05 -13.00 5.57
CA GLY A 68 14.74 -12.96 6.85
C GLY A 68 13.78 -12.94 8.04
N GLN A 69 14.23 -12.34 9.15
CA GLN A 69 13.39 -12.21 10.35
C GLN A 69 12.28 -11.20 10.10
N GLY A 70 11.02 -11.59 10.32
CA GLY A 70 9.83 -10.74 10.14
C GLY A 70 9.49 -10.51 8.67
N ILE A 71 8.41 -9.78 8.38
CA ILE A 71 8.00 -9.50 7.00
C ILE A 71 9.06 -8.61 6.33
N ASP A 72 9.79 -9.15 5.37
CA ASP A 72 10.86 -8.42 4.69
C ASP A 72 10.96 -8.68 3.20
N THR A 73 9.99 -9.37 2.61
CA THR A 73 9.89 -9.58 1.17
C THR A 73 8.63 -8.96 0.59
N VAL A 74 8.59 -8.82 -0.74
CA VAL A 74 7.38 -8.38 -1.46
C VAL A 74 6.25 -9.38 -1.25
N LEU A 75 6.56 -10.68 -1.33
CA LEU A 75 5.58 -11.75 -1.17
C LEU A 75 4.90 -11.69 0.20
N GLU A 76 5.66 -11.57 1.28
CA GLU A 76 5.10 -11.48 2.63
C GLU A 76 4.29 -10.20 2.83
N THR A 77 4.81 -9.07 2.32
CA THR A 77 4.13 -7.78 2.43
C THR A 77 2.77 -7.81 1.74
N ILE A 78 2.72 -8.31 0.50
CA ILE A 78 1.48 -8.39 -0.29
C ILE A 78 0.54 -9.47 0.25
N SER A 79 1.05 -10.59 0.74
CA SER A 79 0.21 -11.62 1.38
C SER A 79 -0.49 -11.14 2.63
N ARG A 80 0.16 -10.24 3.38
CA ARG A 80 -0.47 -9.56 4.51
C ARG A 80 -1.44 -8.47 4.08
N TRP A 81 -1.13 -7.75 2.99
CA TRP A 81 -1.97 -6.68 2.46
C TRP A 81 -3.27 -7.19 1.84
N ALA A 82 -3.17 -8.23 1.00
CA ALA A 82 -4.24 -8.82 0.21
C ALA A 82 -4.17 -10.36 0.28
N PRO A 83 -4.76 -10.96 1.33
CA PRO A 83 -4.75 -12.42 1.54
C PRO A 83 -5.38 -13.19 0.38
N SER A 84 -4.91 -14.43 0.19
CA SER A 84 -5.25 -15.28 -0.96
C SER A 84 -6.67 -15.83 -0.97
N SER A 85 -7.45 -15.62 0.10
CA SER A 85 -8.87 -15.99 0.12
C SER A 85 -9.69 -15.22 -0.92
N GLU A 86 -9.20 -14.05 -1.34
CA GLU A 86 -9.91 -13.14 -2.26
C GLU A 86 -9.02 -12.70 -3.44
N ASN A 87 -7.74 -13.08 -3.49
CA ASN A 87 -6.76 -12.53 -4.43
C ASN A 87 -5.80 -13.61 -4.98
N ASP A 88 -5.31 -13.40 -6.20
CA ASP A 88 -4.08 -14.07 -6.67
C ASP A 88 -2.86 -13.33 -6.11
N THR A 89 -2.57 -13.59 -4.83
CA THR A 89 -1.49 -12.96 -4.08
C THR A 89 -0.11 -13.17 -4.75
N GLN A 90 0.10 -14.31 -5.41
CA GLN A 90 1.36 -14.61 -6.10
C GLN A 90 1.53 -13.73 -7.33
N ALA A 91 0.49 -13.60 -8.16
CA ALA A 91 0.51 -12.71 -9.31
C ALA A 91 0.68 -11.24 -8.89
N TYR A 92 0.00 -10.83 -7.81
CA TYR A 92 0.15 -9.49 -7.25
C TYR A 92 1.57 -9.23 -6.77
N ALA A 93 2.13 -10.11 -5.93
CA ALA A 93 3.50 -9.99 -5.45
C ALA A 93 4.51 -9.96 -6.60
N ALA A 94 4.33 -10.78 -7.64
CA ALA A 94 5.19 -10.78 -8.83
C ALA A 94 5.12 -9.45 -9.60
N ALA A 95 3.93 -8.88 -9.78
CA ALA A 95 3.75 -7.61 -10.46
C ALA A 95 4.43 -6.45 -9.69
N VAL A 96 4.31 -6.43 -8.36
CA VAL A 96 4.96 -5.42 -7.50
C VAL A 96 6.47 -5.62 -7.48
N ALA A 97 6.95 -6.85 -7.32
CA ALA A 97 8.38 -7.16 -7.29
C ALA A 97 9.10 -6.77 -8.58
N LYS A 98 8.47 -7.02 -9.73
CA LYS A 98 8.96 -6.58 -11.05
C LYS A 98 9.14 -5.06 -11.11
N ARG A 99 8.24 -4.29 -10.48
CA ARG A 99 8.28 -2.82 -10.48
C ARG A 99 9.47 -2.27 -9.70
N ILE A 100 9.93 -2.99 -8.68
CA ILE A 100 11.08 -2.58 -7.85
C ILE A 100 12.37 -3.32 -8.17
N GLY A 101 12.35 -4.23 -9.17
CA GLY A 101 13.55 -4.90 -9.68
C GLY A 101 14.07 -6.05 -8.82
N VAL A 102 13.21 -6.72 -8.05
CA VAL A 102 13.58 -7.84 -7.16
C VAL A 102 12.75 -9.09 -7.46
N ARG A 103 13.16 -10.26 -6.95
CA ARG A 103 12.29 -11.44 -6.89
C ARG A 103 11.30 -11.30 -5.73
N PRO A 104 10.09 -11.90 -5.81
CA PRO A 104 9.09 -11.77 -4.74
C PRO A 104 9.58 -12.16 -3.34
N THR A 105 10.56 -13.08 -3.27
CA THR A 105 11.13 -13.63 -2.03
C THR A 105 12.49 -13.03 -1.66
N ASP A 106 12.99 -12.06 -2.43
CA ASP A 106 14.23 -11.36 -2.06
C ASP A 106 13.95 -10.44 -0.86
N PRO A 107 14.84 -10.40 0.15
CA PRO A 107 14.75 -9.41 1.21
C PRO A 107 14.82 -7.99 0.64
N ILE A 108 13.94 -7.12 1.11
CA ILE A 108 13.86 -5.71 0.76
C ILE A 108 14.02 -4.82 1.98
N ASN A 109 14.62 -3.64 1.79
CA ASN A 109 14.60 -2.60 2.81
C ASN A 109 13.38 -1.70 2.61
N ILE A 110 12.26 -1.98 3.28
CA ILE A 110 11.04 -1.18 3.13
C ILE A 110 11.18 0.29 3.57
N LYS A 111 12.25 0.65 4.29
CA LYS A 111 12.56 2.04 4.68
C LYS A 111 13.44 2.76 3.65
N ASP A 112 13.98 2.06 2.66
CA ASP A 112 14.60 2.70 1.51
C ASP A 112 13.52 3.47 0.71
N PRO A 113 13.72 4.78 0.42
CA PRO A 113 12.69 5.59 -0.25
C PRO A 113 12.25 5.04 -1.61
N ALA A 114 13.18 4.52 -2.41
CA ALA A 114 12.86 3.98 -3.73
C ALA A 114 12.04 2.69 -3.62
N THR A 115 12.42 1.82 -2.68
CA THR A 115 11.69 0.58 -2.37
C THR A 115 10.28 0.88 -1.89
N LEU A 116 10.11 1.76 -0.89
CA LEU A 116 8.78 2.12 -0.37
C LEU A 116 7.90 2.74 -1.45
N ARG A 117 8.45 3.67 -2.23
CA ARG A 117 7.75 4.29 -3.35
C ARG A 117 7.27 3.25 -4.36
N GLY A 118 8.15 2.33 -4.75
CA GLY A 118 7.82 1.28 -5.69
C GLY A 118 6.71 0.34 -5.19
N MET A 119 6.75 -0.02 -3.90
CA MET A 119 5.70 -0.79 -3.25
C MET A 119 4.37 -0.04 -3.22
N VAL A 120 4.38 1.23 -2.79
CA VAL A 120 3.21 2.12 -2.76
C VAL A 120 2.57 2.21 -4.14
N VAL A 121 3.34 2.55 -5.18
CA VAL A 121 2.79 2.69 -6.55
C VAL A 121 2.31 1.35 -7.08
N GLY A 122 3.02 0.25 -6.80
CA GLY A 122 2.58 -1.09 -7.17
C GLY A 122 1.21 -1.45 -6.60
N ILE A 123 0.98 -1.11 -5.33
CA ILE A 123 -0.31 -1.32 -4.67
C ILE A 123 -1.38 -0.43 -5.29
N ILE A 124 -1.11 0.87 -5.47
CA ILE A 124 -2.08 1.82 -6.05
C ILE A 124 -2.57 1.36 -7.42
N VAL A 125 -1.65 0.91 -8.28
CA VAL A 125 -1.99 0.43 -9.62
C VAL A 125 -2.84 -0.84 -9.55
N HIS A 126 -2.53 -1.77 -8.63
CA HIS A 126 -3.35 -2.96 -8.46
C HIS A 126 -4.78 -2.61 -7.98
N GLU A 127 -4.89 -1.72 -6.99
CA GLU A 127 -6.15 -1.34 -6.35
C GLU A 127 -7.07 -0.49 -7.24
N ASN A 128 -6.50 0.33 -8.13
CA ASN A 128 -7.24 1.33 -8.90
C ASN A 128 -7.16 1.10 -10.42
N GLY A 129 -6.41 0.10 -10.87
CA GLY A 129 -6.13 -0.18 -12.29
C GLY A 129 -5.00 0.68 -12.88
N ASP A 130 -4.73 1.85 -12.31
CA ASP A 130 -3.61 2.73 -12.67
C ASP A 130 -3.23 3.65 -11.49
N ASN A 131 -2.13 4.40 -11.63
CA ASN A 131 -1.75 5.47 -10.72
C ASN A 131 -2.16 6.83 -11.32
N PRO A 132 -3.23 7.48 -10.82
CA PRO A 132 -3.67 8.78 -11.33
C PRO A 132 -2.90 9.96 -10.71
N TYR A 133 -1.94 9.71 -9.82
CA TYR A 133 -1.26 10.74 -9.06
C TYR A 133 0.06 11.16 -9.71
N PRO A 134 0.35 12.47 -9.78
CA PRO A 134 1.69 12.97 -10.14
C PRO A 134 2.75 12.47 -9.15
N ASP A 135 3.99 12.37 -9.63
CA ASP A 135 5.13 11.93 -8.82
C ASP A 135 5.29 12.73 -7.52
N LEU A 136 5.09 14.05 -7.56
CA LEU A 136 5.18 14.92 -6.37
C LEU A 136 4.19 14.51 -5.24
N VAL A 137 3.00 14.04 -5.59
CA VAL A 137 1.99 13.60 -4.61
C VAL A 137 2.41 12.26 -3.98
N ILE A 138 2.93 11.34 -4.81
CA ILE A 138 3.48 10.07 -4.35
C ILE A 138 4.68 10.30 -3.44
N ASP A 139 5.63 11.11 -3.89
CA ASP A 139 6.89 11.38 -3.21
C ASP A 139 6.65 12.09 -1.87
N GLU A 140 5.70 13.02 -1.82
CA GLU A 140 5.32 13.69 -0.58
C GLU A 140 4.69 12.73 0.43
N GLY A 141 3.78 11.86 -0.01
CA GLY A 141 3.20 10.82 0.86
C GLY A 141 4.26 9.84 1.40
N VAL A 142 5.18 9.39 0.53
CA VAL A 142 6.30 8.51 0.89
C VAL A 142 7.26 9.20 1.86
N ARG A 143 7.64 10.46 1.60
CA ARG A 143 8.49 11.27 2.49
C ARG A 143 7.88 11.40 3.88
N ARG A 144 6.57 11.70 3.98
CA ARG A 144 5.85 11.78 5.25
C ARG A 144 5.73 10.42 5.96
N ALA A 145 5.70 9.32 5.22
CA ALA A 145 5.69 7.98 5.79
C ALA A 145 7.04 7.61 6.43
N LEU A 146 8.15 8.12 5.90
CA LEU A 146 9.50 7.85 6.40
C LEU A 146 9.95 8.79 7.52
N ALA A 147 9.30 9.95 7.65
CA ALA A 147 9.52 10.91 8.73
C ALA A 147 9.09 10.39 10.12
#